data_AF-A0A0C9YGK3-F1
#
_entry.id   AF-A0A0C9YGK3-F1
#
_cell.length_a   1.000
_cell.length_b   1.000
_cell.length_c   1.000
_cell.angle_alpha   90.00
_cell.angle_beta   90.00
_cell.angle_gamma   90.00
#
_symmetry.space_group_name_H-M   'P 1'
#
loop_
_entity.id
_entity.type
_entity.pdbx_description
1 polymer ?
#
loop_
_entity_poly.entity_id
_entity_poly.type
_entity_poly.pdbx_seq_one_letter_code
_entity_poly.pdbx_strand_id
1 'polypeptide(L)'
;RPPGHDDCDVALRRLADALHNGFKREWEINDLNEANTLYRAALELLPVEHPDRASSLHDIAQCLADRSRQKSTATDLDEVVAAEQEALRLLELGNPG
;
A
#
# COMPACT_ATOMS: atom_id res chain seq x y z
N ARG A 1 3.47 10.51 23.96
CA ARG A 1 2.86 9.55 23.03
C ARG A 1 2.26 8.43 23.89
N PRO A 2 0.97 8.07 23.79
CA PRO A 2 0.43 7.02 24.63
C PRO A 2 0.85 5.64 24.11
N PRO A 3 1.06 4.65 24.98
CA PRO A 3 1.48 3.30 24.59
C PRO A 3 0.27 2.50 24.09
N GLY A 4 0.38 1.90 22.90
CA GLY A 4 -0.68 1.08 22.29
C GLY A 4 -0.95 1.36 20.80
N HIS A 5 -0.29 2.38 20.24
CA HIS A 5 -0.43 2.77 18.83
C HIS A 5 0.63 2.15 17.90
N ASP A 6 1.58 1.40 18.43
CA ASP A 6 2.80 1.00 17.71
C ASP A 6 2.64 -0.28 16.86
N ASP A 7 1.51 -1.00 16.96
CA ASP A 7 1.23 -2.21 16.15
C ASP A 7 -0.03 -2.07 15.26
N CYS A 8 -0.68 -0.90 15.28
CA CYS A 8 -1.94 -0.70 14.57
C CYS A 8 -1.72 -0.70 13.04
N ASP A 9 -0.63 -0.10 12.58
CA ASP A 9 -0.18 -0.16 11.17
C ASP A 9 0.10 -1.59 10.71
N VAL A 10 0.75 -2.40 11.56
CA VAL A 10 1.06 -3.80 11.25
C VAL A 10 -0.23 -4.63 11.14
N ALA A 11 -1.18 -4.41 12.04
CA ALA A 11 -2.48 -5.09 12.00
C ALA A 11 -3.29 -4.70 10.75
N LEU A 12 -3.32 -3.41 10.40
CA LEU A 12 -3.99 -2.91 9.20
C LEU A 12 -3.36 -3.47 7.92
N ARG A 13 -2.02 -3.48 7.84
CA ARG A 13 -1.28 -4.07 6.71
C ARG A 13 -1.59 -5.55 6.54
N ARG A 14 -1.57 -6.33 7.63
CA ARG A 14 -1.90 -7.77 7.57
C ARG A 14 -3.33 -8.06 7.11
N LEU A 15 -4.30 -7.22 7.52
CA LEU A 15 -5.68 -7.36 7.04
C LEU A 15 -5.78 -7.01 5.55
N ALA A 16 -5.10 -5.95 5.12
CA ALA A 16 -5.01 -5.56 3.72
C ALA A 16 -4.37 -6.66 2.85
N ASP A 17 -3.31 -7.31 3.33
CA ASP A 17 -2.66 -8.45 2.67
C ASP A 17 -3.65 -9.60 2.47
N ALA A 18 -4.45 -9.91 3.49
CA ALA A 18 -5.43 -11.00 3.42
C ALA A 18 -6.51 -10.73 2.36
N LEU A 19 -7.01 -9.50 2.30
CA LEU A 19 -8.01 -9.06 1.31
C LEU A 19 -7.41 -9.01 -0.10
N HIS A 20 -6.19 -8.50 -0.25
CA HIS A 20 -5.49 -8.48 -1.55
C HIS A 20 -5.25 -9.89 -2.09
N ASN A 21 -4.90 -10.84 -1.22
CA ASN A 21 -4.79 -12.25 -1.57
C ASN A 21 -6.17 -12.90 -1.85
N GLY A 22 -7.23 -12.45 -1.17
CA GLY A 22 -8.63 -12.78 -1.49
C GLY A 22 -8.97 -12.40 -2.93
N PHE A 23 -8.74 -11.13 -3.28
CA PHE A 23 -8.90 -10.62 -4.64
C PHE A 23 -8.12 -11.44 -5.68
N LYS A 24 -6.86 -11.77 -5.42
CA LYS A 24 -6.05 -12.56 -6.39
C LYS A 24 -6.64 -13.94 -6.68
N ARG A 25 -7.43 -14.50 -5.76
CA ARG A 25 -8.10 -15.81 -5.93
C ARG A 25 -9.47 -15.69 -6.58
N GLU A 26 -10.27 -14.73 -6.14
CA GLU A 26 -11.71 -14.67 -6.45
C GLU A 26 -12.08 -13.50 -7.38
N TRP A 27 -11.13 -12.61 -7.66
CA TRP A 27 -11.28 -11.41 -8.49
C TRP A 27 -12.36 -10.44 -7.98
N GLU A 28 -12.65 -10.44 -6.68
CA GLU A 28 -13.63 -9.53 -6.08
C GLU A 28 -13.06 -8.12 -5.88
N ILE A 29 -13.52 -7.17 -6.69
CA ILE A 29 -13.02 -5.79 -6.64
C ILE A 29 -13.25 -5.08 -5.29
N ASN A 30 -14.23 -5.55 -4.51
CA ASN A 30 -14.52 -4.99 -3.19
C ASN A 30 -13.38 -5.26 -2.21
N ASP A 31 -12.86 -6.49 -2.17
CA ASP A 31 -11.69 -6.86 -1.38
C ASP A 31 -10.47 -6.01 -1.76
N LEU A 32 -10.28 -5.73 -3.05
CA LEU A 32 -9.18 -4.90 -3.52
C LEU A 32 -9.31 -3.43 -3.09
N ASN A 33 -10.53 -2.87 -3.12
CA ASN A 33 -10.78 -1.50 -2.68
C ASN A 33 -10.62 -1.37 -1.16
N GLU A 34 -11.06 -2.37 -0.40
CA GLU A 34 -10.90 -2.41 1.05
C GLU A 34 -9.42 -2.57 1.44
N ALA A 35 -8.68 -3.46 0.75
CA ALA A 35 -7.23 -3.57 0.91
C ALA A 35 -6.51 -2.23 0.67
N ASN A 36 -6.84 -1.50 -0.40
CA ASN A 36 -6.25 -0.19 -0.68
C ASN A 36 -6.51 0.83 0.45
N THR A 37 -7.74 0.84 0.99
CA THR A 37 -8.13 1.73 2.08
C THR A 37 -7.31 1.43 3.35
N LEU A 38 -7.13 0.16 3.66
CA LEU A 38 -6.36 -0.27 4.83
C LEU A 38 -4.86 -0.01 4.69
N TYR A 39 -4.26 -0.22 3.52
CA TYR A 39 -2.86 0.15 3.30
C TYR A 39 -2.64 1.67 3.44
N ARG A 40 -3.58 2.50 2.98
CA ARG A 40 -3.52 3.96 3.17
C ARG A 40 -3.64 4.34 4.65
N ALA A 41 -4.55 3.71 5.39
CA ALA A 41 -4.66 3.91 6.83
C ALA A 41 -3.38 3.51 7.58
N ALA A 42 -2.76 2.39 7.21
CA ALA A 42 -1.46 1.99 7.77
C ALA A 42 -0.37 3.04 7.46
N LEU A 43 -0.33 3.54 6.22
CA LEU A 43 0.63 4.55 5.78
C LEU A 43 0.50 5.88 6.55
N GLU A 44 -0.71 6.28 6.93
CA GLU A 44 -0.95 7.50 7.72
C GLU A 44 -0.43 7.40 9.16
N LEU A 45 -0.28 6.19 9.69
CA LEU A 45 0.26 5.94 11.03
C LEU A 45 1.80 5.95 11.06
N LEU A 46 2.44 5.80 9.89
CA LEU A 46 3.89 5.74 9.76
C LEU A 46 4.50 7.13 9.56
N PRO A 47 5.46 7.58 10.39
CA PRO A 47 6.28 8.75 10.12
C PRO A 47 6.97 8.67 8.75
N VAL A 48 7.36 9.82 8.18
CA VAL A 48 7.99 9.89 6.85
C VAL A 48 9.30 9.08 6.81
N GLU A 49 10.05 9.10 7.90
CA GLU A 49 11.34 8.42 8.05
C GLU A 49 11.19 6.93 8.43
N HIS A 50 9.96 6.42 8.54
CA HIS A 50 9.72 5.06 8.98
C HIS A 50 10.08 4.04 7.88
N PRO A 51 10.88 3.00 8.17
CA PRO A 51 11.34 2.05 7.16
C PRO A 51 10.19 1.29 6.48
N ASP A 52 9.12 0.95 7.21
CA ASP A 52 7.94 0.26 6.64
C ASP A 52 7.09 1.12 5.69
N ARG A 53 7.34 2.44 5.62
CA ARG A 53 6.56 3.36 4.77
C ARG A 53 6.69 2.99 3.30
N ALA A 54 7.89 2.58 2.87
CA ALA A 54 8.16 2.14 1.51
C ALA A 54 7.36 0.87 1.16
N SER A 55 7.30 -0.10 2.08
CA SER A 55 6.50 -1.32 1.90
C SER A 55 5.01 -0.99 1.73
N SER A 56 4.45 -0.16 2.62
CA SER A 56 3.04 0.25 2.50
C SER A 56 2.72 0.98 1.20
N LEU A 57 3.64 1.82 0.69
CA LEU A 57 3.48 2.47 -0.61
C LEU A 57 3.50 1.47 -1.77
N HIS A 58 4.41 0.50 -1.74
CA HIS A 58 4.49 -0.56 -2.72
C HIS A 58 3.21 -1.42 -2.74
N ASP A 59 2.65 -1.74 -1.58
CA ASP A 59 1.41 -2.50 -1.48
C ASP A 59 0.21 -1.72 -2.06
N ILE A 60 0.14 -0.40 -1.83
CA ILE A 60 -0.85 0.49 -2.46
C ILE A 60 -0.69 0.48 -3.99
N ALA A 61 0.55 0.58 -4.49
CA ALA A 61 0.83 0.55 -5.92
C ALA A 61 0.39 -0.77 -6.57
N GLN A 62 0.66 -1.91 -5.93
CA GLN A 62 0.19 -3.21 -6.39
C GLN A 62 -1.35 -3.28 -6.45
N CYS A 63 -2.06 -2.80 -5.42
CA CYS A 63 -3.52 -2.77 -5.44
C CYS A 63 -4.07 -1.93 -6.61
N LEU A 64 -3.45 -0.78 -6.89
CA LEU A 64 -3.86 0.08 -8.01
C LEU A 64 -3.56 -0.57 -9.37
N ALA A 65 -2.41 -1.24 -9.50
CA ALA A 65 -2.05 -1.96 -10.72
C ALA A 65 -3.03 -3.11 -11.01
N ASP A 66 -3.36 -3.90 -9.98
CA ASP A 66 -4.34 -4.98 -10.07
C ASP A 66 -5.74 -4.44 -10.42
N ARG A 67 -6.12 -3.29 -9.86
CA ARG A 67 -7.38 -2.62 -10.18
C ARG A 67 -7.42 -2.15 -11.63
N SER A 68 -6.33 -1.55 -12.11
CA SER A 68 -6.18 -1.10 -13.49
C SER A 68 -6.30 -2.27 -14.47
N ARG A 69 -5.65 -3.40 -14.14
CA ARG A 69 -5.71 -4.63 -14.94
C ARG A 69 -7.13 -5.19 -15.03
N GLN A 70 -7.91 -5.10 -13.96
CA GLN A 70 -9.30 -5.56 -13.97
C GLN A 70 -10.25 -4.57 -14.66
N LYS A 71 -10.09 -3.26 -14.46
CA LYS A 71 -11.00 -2.24 -15.00
C LYS A 71 -10.68 -1.78 -16.42
N SER A 72 -9.49 -2.06 -16.97
CA SER A 72 -9.04 -1.53 -18.28
C SER A 72 -9.26 -0.01 -18.42
N THR A 73 -9.09 0.74 -17.32
CA THR A 73 -9.22 2.20 -17.30
C THR A 73 -7.85 2.83 -17.05
N ALA A 74 -7.39 3.63 -18.01
CA ALA A 74 -6.08 4.29 -18.02
C ALA A 74 -5.82 5.23 -16.82
N THR A 75 -6.86 5.66 -16.11
CA THR A 75 -6.78 6.61 -14.99
C THR A 75 -5.97 6.10 -13.79
N ASP A 76 -5.89 4.78 -13.58
CA ASP A 76 -5.22 4.20 -12.42
C ASP A 76 -3.69 4.07 -12.59
N LEU A 77 -3.16 4.18 -13.81
CA LEU A 77 -1.73 3.98 -14.08
C LEU A 77 -0.86 5.15 -13.60
N ASP A 78 -1.37 6.38 -13.67
CA ASP A 78 -0.62 7.56 -13.23
C ASP A 78 -0.40 7.54 -11.70
N GLU A 79 -1.38 7.06 -10.93
CA GLU A 79 -1.25 6.88 -9.48
C GLU A 79 -0.25 5.76 -9.12
N VAL A 80 -0.24 4.65 -9.89
CA VAL A 80 0.76 3.58 -9.72
C VAL A 80 2.17 4.11 -9.95
N VAL A 81 2.38 4.84 -11.05
CA VAL A 81 3.69 5.41 -11.39
C VAL A 81 4.14 6.41 -10.33
N ALA A 82 3.24 7.27 -9.84
CA ALA A 82 3.56 8.22 -8.77
C ALA A 82 3.96 7.51 -7.47
N ALA A 83 3.25 6.44 -7.09
CA ALA A 83 3.54 5.66 -5.89
C ALA A 83 4.88 4.91 -5.96
N GLU A 84 5.18 4.26 -7.09
CA GLU A 84 6.45 3.56 -7.32
C GLU A 84 7.65 4.51 -7.35
N GLN A 85 7.50 5.69 -7.96
CA GLN A 85 8.56 6.71 -7.96
C GLN A 85 8.88 7.21 -6.55
N GLU A 86 7.86 7.38 -5.71
CA GLU A 86 8.07 7.79 -4.33
C GLU A 86 8.70 6.70 -3.48
N ALA A 87 8.27 5.44 -3.64
CA ALA A 87 8.89 4.30 -2.98
C ALA A 87 10.38 4.18 -3.33
N LEU A 88 10.74 4.35 -4.60
CA LEU A 88 12.13 4.33 -5.05
C LEU A 88 12.96 5.44 -4.40
N ARG A 89 12.46 6.68 -4.36
CA ARG A 89 13.16 7.80 -3.71
C ARG A 89 13.44 7.54 -2.24
N LEU A 90 12.48 6.95 -1.52
CA LEU A 90 12.65 6.64 -0.09
C LEU A 90 13.71 5.55 0.14
N LEU A 91 13.78 4.55 -0.74
CA LEU A 91 14.82 3.51 -0.68
C LEU A 91 16.22 4.08 -0.96
N GLU A 92 16.34 5.02 -1.90
CA GLU A 92 17.60 5.70 -2.21
C GLU A 92 18.05 6.65 -1.08
N LEU A 93 17.11 7.32 -0.42
CA LEU A 93 17.40 8.22 0.70
C LEU A 93 17.74 7.47 2.01
N GLY A 94 17.24 6.24 2.17
CA GLY A 94 17.53 5.35 3.30
C GLY A 94 18.86 4.58 3.17
N ASN A 95 19.52 4.64 2.02
CA ASN A 95 20.84 4.04 1.78
C ASN A 95 21.90 5.16 1.63
N PRO A 96 22.42 5.75 2.73
CA PRO A 96 23.68 6.47 2.63
C PRO A 96 24.78 5.42 2.40
N GLY A 97 25.49 5.53 1.28
CA GLY A 97 26.69 4.73 1.02
C GLY A 97 27.79 4.93 2.07
#